data_AF-A0A7X3TZ38-F1
#
_entry.id   AF-A0A7X3TZ38-F1
#
_cell.length_a   1.000
_cell.length_b   1.000
_cell.length_c   1.000
_cell.angle_alpha   90.00
_cell.angle_beta   90.00
_cell.angle_gamma   90.00
#
_symmetry.space_group_name_H-M   'P 1'
#
loop_
_entity.id
_entity.type
_entity.pdbx_description
1 polymer ?
#
loop_
_entity_poly.entity_id
_entity_poly.type
_entity_poly.pdbx_seq_one_letter_code
_entity_poly.pdbx_strand_id
1 'polypeptide(L)'
;MRPGGDREITPLEEVVVEARAEDDYGLRGFELVYGLPGRTERVVSLQHDDGAARTTGRHTIFAEDLPLEPGNFITYHVRARDTGAAVTRSDIYFLEVRPFGREFEEARSQDSTGMPADELGRLQELQKEIVVATWKIDGRRPAERSPEDIETVADAQNDVALATRVLASRLSPPAPVVDAGGSDETRAVEAALAAAVESRSSPETGLRAVRTDAALHHEMA
;
A
#
# COMPACT_ATOMS: atom_id res chain seq x y z
N MET A 1 -4.45 9.94 16.81
CA MET A 1 -4.11 8.50 16.68
C MET A 1 -2.85 8.36 15.86
N ARG A 2 -1.94 7.45 16.20
CA ARG A 2 -0.73 7.18 15.40
C ARG A 2 -0.42 5.68 15.42
N PRO A 3 -0.43 4.99 14.27
CA PRO A 3 0.22 3.70 14.16
C PRO A 3 1.75 3.89 14.04
N GLY A 4 2.54 2.83 14.28
CA GLY A 4 3.97 2.86 13.96
C GLY A 4 4.13 3.21 12.48
N GLY A 5 4.96 4.21 12.13
CA GLY A 5 4.99 4.80 10.79
C GLY A 5 5.61 3.90 9.71
N ASP A 6 5.92 4.49 8.54
CA ASP A 6 6.42 3.78 7.37
C ASP A 6 7.63 2.90 7.67
N ARG A 7 7.66 1.70 7.08
CA ARG A 7 8.69 0.70 7.33
C ARG A 7 8.89 -0.23 6.14
N GLU A 8 10.13 -0.63 5.89
CA GLU A 8 10.45 -1.70 4.95
C GLU A 8 10.36 -3.08 5.62
N ILE A 9 9.75 -4.04 4.93
CA ILE A 9 9.49 -5.40 5.41
C ILE A 9 9.89 -6.43 4.36
N THR A 10 10.10 -7.67 4.77
CA THR A 10 10.20 -8.80 3.83
C THR A 10 8.85 -9.51 3.63
N PRO A 11 8.62 -10.24 2.51
CA PRO A 11 7.39 -10.98 2.29
C PRO A 11 7.08 -12.04 3.35
N LEU A 12 8.10 -12.46 4.12
CA LEU A 12 8.01 -13.48 5.17
C LEU A 12 8.02 -12.88 6.57
N GLU A 13 7.88 -11.57 6.69
CA GLU A 13 7.99 -10.88 7.98
C GLU A 13 6.67 -10.81 8.74
N GLU A 14 6.74 -10.98 10.05
CA GLU A 14 5.64 -10.67 10.97
C GLU A 14 5.77 -9.23 11.48
N VAL A 15 4.80 -8.39 11.10
CA VAL A 15 4.86 -6.96 11.41
C VAL A 15 3.88 -6.63 12.52
N VAL A 16 4.41 -6.35 13.71
CA VAL A 16 3.59 -5.85 14.82
C VAL A 16 3.26 -4.38 14.59
N VAL A 17 1.99 -4.10 14.34
CA VAL A 17 1.44 -2.75 14.31
C VAL A 17 0.89 -2.42 15.69
N GLU A 18 1.44 -1.38 16.29
CA GLU A 18 0.93 -0.79 17.52
C GLU A 18 0.30 0.56 17.20
N ALA A 19 -0.93 0.76 17.67
CA ALA A 19 -1.67 1.99 17.46
C ALA A 19 -2.14 2.58 18.78
N ARG A 20 -1.97 3.89 18.91
CA ARG A 20 -2.41 4.66 20.08
C ARG A 20 -3.55 5.59 19.72
N ALA A 21 -4.55 5.63 20.57
CA ALA A 21 -5.66 6.58 20.49
C ALA A 21 -5.85 7.27 21.85
N GLU A 22 -6.14 8.57 21.79
CA GLU A 22 -6.42 9.43 22.93
C GLU A 22 -7.75 10.11 22.63
N ASP A 23 -8.72 9.94 23.52
CA ASP A 23 -10.06 10.49 23.39
C ASP A 23 -10.68 10.70 24.77
N ASP A 24 -11.20 11.90 25.04
CA ASP A 24 -11.66 12.30 26.37
C ASP A 24 -13.00 11.64 26.76
N TYR A 25 -13.77 11.13 25.78
CA TYR A 25 -15.09 10.55 25.99
C TYR A 25 -15.11 9.01 25.95
N GLY A 26 -14.00 8.40 25.56
CA GLY A 26 -13.83 6.96 25.47
C GLY A 26 -14.29 6.39 24.12
N LEU A 27 -13.52 5.43 23.61
CA LEU A 27 -13.77 4.82 22.30
C LEU A 27 -14.82 3.69 22.39
N ARG A 28 -15.71 3.64 21.41
CA ARG A 28 -16.67 2.54 21.19
C ARG A 28 -16.16 1.49 20.19
N GLY A 29 -15.12 1.83 19.46
CA GLY A 29 -14.48 0.94 18.52
C GLY A 29 -13.11 1.47 18.14
N PHE A 30 -12.14 0.58 18.01
CA PHE A 30 -10.80 0.88 17.59
C PHE A 30 -10.35 -0.19 16.60
N GLU A 31 -10.05 0.20 15.37
CA GLU A 31 -9.83 -0.75 14.27
C GLU A 31 -8.55 -0.39 13.52
N LEU A 32 -7.78 -1.42 13.19
CA LEU A 32 -6.72 -1.37 12.20
C LEU A 32 -7.29 -1.77 10.85
N VAL A 33 -7.06 -0.95 9.84
CA VAL A 33 -7.41 -1.24 8.46
C VAL A 33 -6.12 -1.33 7.67
N TYR A 34 -5.91 -2.43 6.97
CA TYR A 34 -4.75 -2.61 6.10
C TYR A 34 -5.11 -3.34 4.81
N GLY A 35 -4.39 -3.04 3.74
CA GLY A 35 -4.72 -3.59 2.43
C GLY A 35 -3.60 -3.46 1.43
N LEU A 36 -3.83 -4.05 0.27
CA LEU A 36 -2.99 -3.90 -0.90
C LEU A 36 -3.71 -3.01 -1.90
N PRO A 37 -2.99 -2.18 -2.67
CA PRO A 37 -3.58 -1.42 -3.77
C PRO A 37 -4.44 -2.32 -4.67
N GLY A 38 -5.69 -1.92 -4.90
CA GLY A 38 -6.61 -2.63 -5.79
C GLY A 38 -7.25 -3.90 -5.21
N ARG A 39 -7.01 -4.22 -3.93
CA ARG A 39 -7.66 -5.35 -3.23
C ARG A 39 -8.59 -4.86 -2.12
N THR A 40 -9.46 -5.75 -1.66
CA THR A 40 -10.31 -5.50 -0.49
C THR A 40 -9.46 -5.32 0.75
N GLU A 41 -9.71 -4.24 1.49
CA GLU A 41 -9.05 -3.98 2.77
C GLU A 41 -9.47 -5.01 3.83
N ARG A 42 -8.53 -5.38 4.70
CA ARG A 42 -8.79 -6.17 5.90
C ARG A 42 -9.02 -5.22 7.07
N VAL A 43 -10.09 -5.45 7.82
CA VAL A 43 -10.44 -4.67 9.02
C VAL A 43 -10.27 -5.57 10.24
N VAL A 44 -9.50 -5.12 11.22
CA VAL A 44 -9.23 -5.85 12.45
C VAL A 44 -9.58 -4.97 13.65
N SER A 45 -10.49 -5.47 14.50
CA SER A 45 -10.78 -4.84 15.77
C SER A 45 -9.57 -4.98 16.71
N LEU A 46 -9.03 -3.83 17.13
CA LEU A 46 -7.97 -3.76 18.11
C LEU A 46 -8.59 -3.79 19.52
N GLN A 47 -7.89 -4.44 20.44
CA GLN A 47 -8.25 -4.36 21.85
C GLN A 47 -8.17 -2.90 22.31
N HIS A 48 -9.21 -2.46 23.01
CA HIS A 48 -9.25 -1.18 23.69
C HIS A 48 -9.99 -1.30 25.02
N ASP A 49 -9.69 -0.38 25.93
CA ASP A 49 -10.38 -0.28 27.20
C ASP A 49 -11.56 0.69 27.04
N ASP A 50 -12.78 0.20 27.29
CA ASP A 50 -13.99 1.02 27.21
C ASP A 50 -13.92 2.19 28.21
N GLY A 51 -14.15 3.42 27.72
CA GLY A 51 -14.14 4.63 28.56
C GLY A 51 -12.75 5.11 28.98
N ALA A 52 -11.67 4.52 28.48
CA ALA A 52 -10.32 4.99 28.79
C ALA A 52 -9.94 6.21 27.95
N ALA A 53 -9.36 7.23 28.60
CA ALA A 53 -8.87 8.44 27.94
C ALA A 53 -7.72 8.19 26.95
N ARG A 54 -6.99 7.08 27.16
CA ARG A 54 -5.93 6.61 26.27
C ARG A 54 -5.99 5.10 26.16
N THR A 55 -5.90 4.60 24.94
CA THR A 55 -5.81 3.15 24.68
C THR A 55 -4.69 2.84 23.71
N THR A 56 -4.17 1.61 23.79
CA THR A 56 -3.13 1.09 22.89
C THR A 56 -3.55 -0.29 22.42
N GLY A 57 -3.74 -0.41 21.11
CA GLY A 57 -4.10 -1.65 20.44
C GLY A 57 -2.91 -2.20 19.67
N ARG A 58 -2.78 -3.52 19.61
CA ARG A 58 -1.73 -4.21 18.85
C ARG A 58 -2.32 -5.27 17.96
N HIS A 59 -1.77 -5.41 16.77
CA HIS A 59 -2.06 -6.49 15.84
C HIS A 59 -0.80 -6.88 15.07
N THR A 60 -0.64 -8.17 14.77
CA THR A 60 0.45 -8.66 13.92
C THR A 60 -0.09 -8.92 12.52
N ILE A 61 0.48 -8.22 11.53
CA ILE A 61 0.23 -8.49 10.12
C ILE A 61 1.23 -9.57 9.69
N PHE A 62 0.71 -10.72 9.28
CA PHE A 62 1.49 -11.81 8.69
C PHE A 62 1.65 -11.51 7.19
N ALA A 63 2.82 -11.02 6.78
CA ALA A 63 3.08 -10.63 5.39
C ALA A 63 2.99 -11.84 4.43
N GLU A 64 3.33 -13.03 4.93
CA GLU A 64 3.29 -14.30 4.21
C GLU A 64 1.88 -14.74 3.78
N ASP A 65 0.85 -14.29 4.50
CA ASP A 65 -0.57 -14.57 4.20
C ASP A 65 -1.15 -13.61 3.16
N LEU A 66 -0.34 -12.68 2.67
CA LEU A 66 -0.71 -11.69 1.68
C LEU A 66 0.00 -12.01 0.37
N PRO A 67 -0.66 -11.82 -0.80
CA PRO A 67 -0.04 -12.03 -2.10
C PRO A 67 0.91 -10.85 -2.42
N LEU A 68 2.03 -10.77 -1.69
CA LEU A 68 3.02 -9.69 -1.77
C LEU A 68 4.14 -10.06 -2.74
N GLU A 69 4.48 -9.12 -3.60
CA GLU A 69 5.68 -9.18 -4.43
C GLU A 69 6.66 -8.06 -4.02
N PRO A 70 7.98 -8.27 -4.17
CA PRO A 70 8.94 -7.19 -3.97
C PRO A 70 8.61 -5.93 -4.77
N GLY A 71 8.67 -4.77 -4.12
CA GLY A 71 8.25 -3.47 -4.64
C GLY A 71 6.75 -3.20 -4.50
N ASN A 72 5.95 -4.11 -3.93
CA ASN A 72 4.61 -3.78 -3.46
C ASN A 72 4.69 -3.05 -2.11
N PHE A 73 3.59 -2.43 -1.70
CA PHE A 73 3.44 -1.92 -0.35
C PHE A 73 2.06 -2.25 0.21
N ILE A 74 1.99 -2.46 1.52
CA ILE A 74 0.75 -2.56 2.28
C ILE A 74 0.41 -1.14 2.76
N THR A 75 -0.80 -0.68 2.51
CA THR A 75 -1.32 0.54 3.14
C THR A 75 -1.97 0.17 4.47
N TYR A 76 -1.78 0.97 5.50
CA TYR A 76 -2.49 0.79 6.77
C TYR A 76 -2.78 2.11 7.47
N HIS A 77 -3.88 2.13 8.19
CA HIS A 77 -4.30 3.24 9.04
C HIS A 77 -5.16 2.70 10.18
N VAL A 78 -5.42 3.53 11.18
CA VAL A 78 -6.38 3.22 12.24
C VAL A 78 -7.57 4.14 12.19
N ARG A 79 -8.73 3.62 12.56
CA ARG A 79 -9.93 4.40 12.78
C ARG A 79 -10.52 4.09 14.14
N ALA A 80 -11.06 5.10 14.80
CA ALA A 80 -11.82 4.92 16.02
C ALA A 80 -13.18 5.57 15.92
N ARG A 81 -14.14 4.98 16.63
CA ARG A 81 -15.52 5.45 16.71
C ARG A 81 -15.78 5.97 18.11
N ASP A 82 -16.22 7.21 18.20
CA ASP A 82 -16.73 7.80 19.44
C ASP A 82 -18.21 7.42 19.67
N THR A 83 -18.64 7.50 20.91
CA THR A 83 -20.02 7.44 21.41
C THR A 83 -21.02 8.27 20.61
N GLY A 84 -20.60 9.40 20.00
CA GLY A 84 -21.40 10.24 19.12
C GLY A 84 -21.53 9.79 17.66
N ALA A 85 -21.09 8.56 17.33
CA ALA A 85 -21.04 7.98 15.98
C ALA A 85 -20.05 8.65 14.99
N ALA A 86 -19.28 9.64 15.43
CA ALA A 86 -18.19 10.20 14.64
C ALA A 86 -17.05 9.16 14.52
N VAL A 87 -16.64 8.89 13.28
CA VAL A 87 -15.46 8.06 12.99
C VAL A 87 -14.30 8.99 12.68
N THR A 88 -13.21 8.85 13.43
CA THR A 88 -11.96 9.57 13.17
C THR A 88 -10.92 8.56 12.72
N ARG A 89 -10.09 8.98 11.75
CA ARG A 89 -9.04 8.16 11.16
C ARG A 89 -7.67 8.81 11.31
N SER A 90 -6.62 8.01 11.39
CA SER A 90 -5.25 8.49 11.39
C SER A 90 -4.79 8.93 10.00
N ASP A 91 -3.54 9.38 9.91
CA ASP A 91 -2.83 9.36 8.64
C ASP A 91 -2.66 7.91 8.13
N ILE A 92 -2.36 7.79 6.84
CA ILE A 92 -2.07 6.53 6.16
C ILE A 92 -0.56 6.29 6.13
N TYR A 93 -0.17 5.03 6.28
CA TYR A 93 1.23 4.60 6.34
C TYR A 93 1.46 3.38 5.45
N PHE A 94 2.74 3.09 5.19
CA PHE A 94 3.17 2.11 4.21
C PHE A 94 4.14 1.07 4.79
N LEU A 95 3.88 -0.21 4.52
CA LEU A 95 4.87 -1.28 4.67
C LEU A 95 5.41 -1.65 3.30
N GLU A 96 6.65 -1.26 3.01
CA GLU A 96 7.28 -1.48 1.70
C GLU A 96 7.93 -2.86 1.64
N VAL A 97 7.55 -3.66 0.66
CA VAL A 97 8.01 -5.05 0.54
C VAL A 97 9.32 -5.08 -0.24
N ARG A 98 10.41 -5.49 0.40
CA ARG A 98 11.71 -5.67 -0.25
C ARG A 98 11.97 -7.14 -0.59
N PRO A 99 12.81 -7.44 -1.59
CA PRO A 99 13.22 -8.82 -1.88
C PRO A 99 13.82 -9.50 -0.65
N PHE A 100 13.48 -10.77 -0.43
CA PHE A 100 14.12 -11.59 0.60
C PHE A 100 15.52 -12.00 0.11
N GLY A 101 16.56 -11.42 0.73
CA GLY A 101 17.96 -11.82 0.56
C GLY A 101 18.74 -11.02 -0.48
N ARG A 102 19.46 -9.98 -0.04
CA ARG A 102 20.65 -9.41 -0.70
C ARG A 102 21.56 -8.69 0.30
N GLU A 103 22.23 -9.45 1.17
CA GLU A 103 23.50 -9.01 1.78
C GLU A 103 24.72 -9.38 0.90
N PHE A 104 24.52 -9.89 -0.32
CA PHE A 104 25.58 -10.50 -1.15
C PHE A 104 25.74 -9.96 -2.59
N GLU A 105 25.12 -8.83 -2.97
CA GLU A 105 25.30 -8.24 -4.32
C GLU A 105 26.08 -6.91 -4.35
N GLU A 106 26.59 -6.40 -3.22
CA GLU A 106 27.51 -5.25 -3.25
C GLU A 106 28.86 -5.57 -3.93
N ALA A 107 29.12 -6.82 -4.30
CA ALA A 107 30.37 -7.26 -4.90
C ALA A 107 30.34 -7.53 -6.43
N ARG A 108 29.22 -7.34 -7.15
CA ARG A 108 29.19 -7.67 -8.60
C ARG A 108 28.58 -6.63 -9.55
N SER A 109 27.88 -5.60 -9.08
CA SER A 109 27.21 -4.64 -9.97
C SER A 109 28.05 -3.39 -10.27
N GLN A 110 29.30 -3.56 -10.71
CA GLN A 110 30.09 -2.47 -11.32
C GLN A 110 29.93 -2.40 -12.85
N ASP A 111 29.17 -3.30 -13.48
CA ASP A 111 29.20 -3.45 -14.95
C ASP A 111 27.83 -3.68 -15.63
N SER A 112 26.72 -3.22 -15.05
CA SER A 112 25.41 -3.26 -15.71
C SER A 112 24.73 -1.89 -15.64
N THR A 113 24.48 -1.30 -16.80
CA THR A 113 23.80 -0.01 -17.06
C THR A 113 22.66 0.29 -16.08
N GLY A 114 22.94 1.08 -15.03
CA GLY A 114 22.09 1.30 -13.85
C GLY A 114 21.00 2.37 -14.01
N MET A 115 20.04 2.16 -14.90
CA MET A 115 18.87 3.04 -15.06
C MET A 115 17.51 2.46 -14.57
N PRO A 116 17.24 1.14 -14.63
CA PRO A 116 15.90 0.62 -14.32
C PRO A 116 15.51 0.67 -12.83
N ALA A 117 16.46 0.49 -11.91
CA ALA A 117 16.18 0.44 -10.47
C ALA A 117 15.75 1.81 -9.93
N ASP A 118 16.40 2.88 -10.38
CA ASP A 118 16.08 4.26 -9.99
C ASP A 118 14.72 4.72 -10.53
N GLU A 119 14.37 4.35 -11.76
CA GLU A 119 13.07 4.67 -12.37
C GLU A 119 11.92 3.96 -11.61
N LEU A 120 12.12 2.69 -11.22
CA LEU A 120 11.16 1.94 -10.42
C LEU A 120 10.96 2.55 -9.02
N GLY A 121 12.04 2.94 -8.36
CA GLY A 121 11.98 3.61 -7.05
C GLY A 121 11.22 4.93 -7.09
N ARG A 122 11.44 5.75 -8.13
CA ARG A 122 10.69 7.01 -8.32
C ARG A 122 9.19 6.77 -8.56
N LEU A 123 8.84 5.76 -9.36
CA LEU A 123 7.43 5.41 -9.60
C LEU A 123 6.73 4.95 -8.33
N GLN A 124 7.41 4.18 -7.48
CA GLN A 124 6.88 3.76 -6.19
C GLN A 124 6.63 4.96 -5.27
N GLU A 125 7.55 5.91 -5.19
CA GLU A 125 7.37 7.11 -4.37
C GLU A 125 6.22 7.98 -4.86
N LEU A 126 6.12 8.21 -6.18
CA LEU A 126 4.98 8.91 -6.78
C LEU A 126 3.64 8.20 -6.47
N GLN A 127 3.63 6.87 -6.49
CA GLN A 127 2.44 6.10 -6.14
C GLN A 127 2.03 6.33 -4.67
N LYS A 128 2.98 6.35 -3.75
CA LYS A 128 2.72 6.66 -2.33
C LYS A 128 2.20 8.08 -2.15
N GLU A 129 2.80 9.06 -2.83
CA GLU A 129 2.34 10.45 -2.82
C GLU A 129 0.87 10.57 -3.28
N ILE A 130 0.51 9.88 -4.36
CA ILE A 130 -0.88 9.81 -4.85
C ILE A 130 -1.81 9.21 -3.81
N VAL A 131 -1.41 8.12 -3.14
CA VAL A 131 -2.20 7.51 -2.07
C VAL A 131 -2.40 8.49 -0.90
N VAL A 132 -1.34 9.18 -0.47
CA VAL A 132 -1.41 10.18 0.61
C VAL A 132 -2.30 11.36 0.22
N ALA A 133 -2.17 11.87 -1.01
CA ALA A 133 -2.99 12.97 -1.51
C ALA A 133 -4.47 12.58 -1.57
N THR A 134 -4.76 11.38 -2.09
CA THR A 134 -6.12 10.84 -2.15
C THR A 134 -6.71 10.66 -0.74
N TRP A 135 -5.92 10.13 0.19
CA TRP A 135 -6.30 9.98 1.60
C TRP A 135 -6.68 11.30 2.26
N LYS A 136 -5.89 12.35 2.00
CA LYS A 136 -6.14 13.70 2.51
C LYS A 136 -7.40 14.31 1.92
N ILE A 137 -7.63 14.17 0.61
CA ILE A 137 -8.83 14.70 -0.05
C ILE A 137 -10.08 13.99 0.48
N ASP A 138 -10.04 12.66 0.57
CA ASP A 138 -11.17 11.86 1.02
C ASP A 138 -11.54 12.17 2.49
N GLY A 139 -10.56 12.55 3.31
CA GLY A 139 -10.77 12.85 4.73
C GLY A 139 -11.48 14.17 4.98
N ARG A 140 -11.60 15.02 3.95
CA ARG A 140 -12.32 16.28 4.01
C ARG A 140 -13.82 16.06 3.83
N ARG A 141 -14.62 16.94 4.42
CA ARG A 141 -16.08 16.96 4.15
C ARG A 141 -16.30 17.23 2.66
N PRO A 142 -17.38 16.70 2.04
CA PRO A 142 -17.61 16.88 0.60
C PRO A 142 -17.53 18.33 0.12
N ALA A 143 -18.00 19.29 0.92
CA ALA A 143 -17.97 20.72 0.61
C ALA A 143 -16.55 21.35 0.67
N GLU A 144 -15.57 20.68 1.27
CA GLU A 144 -14.18 21.14 1.44
C GLU A 144 -13.21 20.47 0.46
N ARG A 145 -13.72 19.59 -0.40
CA ARG A 145 -12.94 18.92 -1.44
C ARG A 145 -12.76 19.88 -2.61
N SER A 146 -11.52 20.28 -2.88
CA SER A 146 -11.19 21.14 -4.02
C SER A 146 -11.30 20.33 -5.32
N PRO A 147 -12.08 20.78 -6.32
CA PRO A 147 -12.10 20.14 -7.63
C PRO A 147 -10.72 20.11 -8.30
N GLU A 148 -9.91 21.15 -8.09
CA GLU A 148 -8.54 21.27 -8.62
C GLU A 148 -7.60 20.24 -7.98
N ASP A 149 -7.71 20.00 -6.67
CA ASP A 149 -6.92 18.95 -5.99
C ASP A 149 -7.28 17.56 -6.54
N ILE A 150 -8.57 17.32 -6.81
CA ILE A 150 -9.06 16.05 -7.37
C ILE A 150 -8.53 15.84 -8.78
N GLU A 151 -8.61 16.87 -9.62
CA GLU A 151 -8.11 16.83 -11.00
C GLU A 151 -6.60 16.60 -11.03
N THR A 152 -5.83 17.32 -10.20
CA THR A 152 -4.38 17.14 -10.07
C THR A 152 -4.00 15.71 -9.70
N VAL A 153 -4.71 15.11 -8.74
CA VAL A 153 -4.47 13.72 -8.33
C VAL A 153 -4.87 12.75 -9.45
N ALA A 154 -5.94 13.02 -10.18
CA ALA A 154 -6.37 12.18 -11.31
C ALA A 154 -5.35 12.22 -12.47
N ASP A 155 -4.79 13.39 -12.77
CA ASP A 155 -3.73 13.53 -13.78
C ASP A 155 -2.46 12.80 -13.36
N ALA A 156 -2.02 12.98 -12.11
CA ALA A 156 -0.87 12.24 -11.58
C ALA A 156 -1.08 10.71 -11.63
N GLN A 157 -2.29 10.23 -11.38
CA GLN A 157 -2.64 8.80 -11.53
C GLN A 157 -2.50 8.33 -12.97
N ASN A 158 -2.98 9.11 -13.94
CA ASN A 158 -2.85 8.78 -15.36
C ASN A 158 -1.39 8.75 -15.81
N ASP A 159 -0.59 9.71 -15.34
CA ASP A 159 0.84 9.80 -15.65
C ASP A 159 1.62 8.61 -15.09
N VAL A 160 1.40 8.26 -13.81
CA VAL A 160 2.02 7.07 -13.19
C VAL A 160 1.60 5.79 -13.90
N ALA A 161 0.33 5.66 -14.30
CA ALA A 161 -0.14 4.51 -15.07
C ALA A 161 0.49 4.42 -16.46
N LEU A 162 0.69 5.56 -17.15
CA LEU A 162 1.40 5.60 -18.42
C LEU A 162 2.89 5.24 -18.25
N ALA A 163 3.58 5.87 -17.30
CA ALA A 163 4.99 5.64 -17.05
C ALA A 163 5.25 4.18 -16.64
N THR A 164 4.38 3.59 -15.82
CA THR A 164 4.46 2.17 -15.44
C THR A 164 4.31 1.26 -16.66
N ARG A 165 3.37 1.52 -17.58
CA ARG A 165 3.22 0.75 -18.83
C ARG A 165 4.42 0.87 -19.76
N VAL A 166 5.00 2.07 -19.86
CA VAL A 166 6.21 2.30 -20.65
C VAL A 166 7.38 1.52 -20.06
N LEU A 167 7.58 1.58 -18.74
CA LEU A 167 8.60 0.80 -18.05
C LEU A 167 8.37 -0.71 -18.22
N ALA A 168 7.13 -1.18 -18.09
CA ALA A 168 6.74 -2.58 -18.35
C ALA A 168 7.21 -3.07 -19.71
N SER A 169 6.97 -2.24 -20.74
CA SER A 169 7.26 -2.56 -22.14
C SER A 169 8.76 -2.62 -22.41
N ARG A 170 9.56 -1.83 -21.66
CA ARG A 170 11.03 -1.86 -21.74
C ARG A 170 11.64 -3.03 -20.99
N LEU A 171 11.02 -3.43 -19.87
CA LEU A 171 11.46 -4.54 -19.03
C LEU A 171 11.01 -5.90 -19.58
N SER A 172 9.93 -5.93 -20.38
CA SER A 172 9.53 -7.14 -21.09
C SER A 172 10.59 -7.48 -22.15
N PRO A 173 11.28 -8.62 -22.05
CA PRO A 173 12.17 -9.04 -23.12
C PRO A 173 11.35 -9.28 -24.40
N PRO A 174 11.92 -9.07 -25.60
CA PRO A 174 11.33 -9.60 -26.82
C PRO A 174 11.12 -11.12 -26.62
N ALA A 175 9.98 -11.64 -27.11
CA ALA A 175 9.64 -13.06 -27.00
C ALA A 175 10.88 -13.92 -27.32
N PRO A 176 11.24 -14.89 -26.46
CA PRO A 176 12.47 -15.63 -26.65
C PRO A 176 12.41 -16.36 -27.99
N VAL A 177 13.34 -16.02 -28.88
CA VAL A 177 13.81 -17.00 -29.85
C VAL A 177 14.44 -18.08 -28.99
N VAL A 178 13.79 -19.24 -28.92
CA VAL A 178 14.24 -20.42 -28.19
C VAL A 178 15.75 -20.63 -28.34
N ASP A 179 16.50 -20.30 -27.29
CA ASP A 179 17.82 -20.87 -27.05
C ASP A 179 17.93 -21.24 -25.56
N ALA A 180 18.33 -22.48 -25.34
CA ALA A 180 18.27 -23.15 -24.06
C ALA A 180 19.53 -22.82 -23.25
N GLY A 181 19.45 -21.89 -22.28
CA GLY A 181 20.60 -21.62 -21.41
C GLY A 181 20.48 -20.64 -20.25
N GLY A 182 19.34 -19.98 -20.01
CA GLY A 182 19.19 -19.04 -18.88
C GLY A 182 18.80 -19.74 -17.58
N SER A 183 19.50 -19.44 -16.48
CA SER A 183 19.20 -19.93 -15.12
C SER A 183 17.78 -19.55 -14.68
N ASP A 184 17.06 -20.50 -14.06
CA ASP A 184 15.67 -20.35 -13.63
C ASP A 184 15.42 -19.16 -12.69
N GLU A 185 16.42 -18.74 -11.91
CA GLU A 185 16.32 -17.60 -10.98
C GLU A 185 16.16 -16.25 -11.69
N THR A 186 16.89 -16.00 -12.77
CA THR A 186 16.79 -14.73 -13.52
C THR A 186 15.41 -14.61 -14.17
N ARG A 187 14.90 -15.73 -14.70
CA ARG A 187 13.56 -15.83 -15.27
C ARG A 187 12.47 -15.65 -14.21
N ALA A 188 12.69 -16.12 -12.99
CA ALA A 188 11.76 -15.94 -11.88
C ALA A 188 11.70 -14.48 -11.41
N VAL A 189 12.84 -13.79 -11.33
CA VAL A 189 12.91 -12.36 -10.97
C VAL A 189 12.25 -11.50 -12.06
N GLU A 190 12.51 -11.80 -13.34
CA GLU A 190 11.88 -11.12 -14.47
C GLU A 190 10.37 -11.35 -14.52
N ALA A 191 9.91 -12.58 -14.28
CA ALA A 191 8.50 -12.91 -14.22
C ALA A 191 7.79 -12.23 -13.03
N ALA A 192 8.43 -12.18 -11.85
CA ALA A 192 7.90 -11.48 -10.68
C ALA A 192 7.82 -9.96 -10.92
N LEU A 193 8.82 -9.38 -11.59
CA LEU A 193 8.80 -7.96 -11.93
C LEU A 193 7.72 -7.64 -12.97
N ALA A 194 7.52 -8.50 -13.96
CA ALA A 194 6.45 -8.36 -14.95
C ALA A 194 5.06 -8.46 -14.32
N ALA A 195 4.83 -9.43 -13.43
CA ALA A 195 3.59 -9.57 -12.67
C ALA A 195 3.32 -8.36 -11.76
N ALA A 196 4.35 -7.84 -11.11
CA ALA A 196 4.25 -6.65 -10.26
C ALA A 196 3.88 -5.40 -11.07
N VAL A 197 4.30 -5.30 -12.32
CA VAL A 197 3.95 -4.18 -13.20
C VAL A 197 2.53 -4.33 -13.77
N GLU A 198 2.10 -5.55 -14.08
CA GLU A 198 0.75 -5.81 -14.56
C GLU A 198 -0.32 -5.53 -13.50
N SER A 199 -0.09 -5.94 -12.24
CA SER A 199 -1.02 -5.66 -11.12
C SER A 199 -1.19 -4.14 -10.85
N ARG A 200 -0.12 -3.36 -11.05
CA ARG A 200 -0.10 -1.89 -10.89
C ARG A 200 -0.83 -1.13 -12.01
N SER A 201 -0.98 -1.75 -13.19
CA SER A 201 -1.53 -1.08 -14.37
C SER A 201 -3.07 -1.07 -14.45
N SER A 202 -3.76 -1.70 -13.48
CA SER A 202 -5.21 -1.80 -13.51
C SER A 202 -5.87 -0.45 -13.15
N PRO A 203 -6.66 0.19 -14.06
CA PRO A 203 -7.24 1.53 -13.87
C PRO A 203 -8.22 1.63 -12.69
N GLU A 204 -8.64 0.51 -12.11
CA GLU A 204 -9.61 0.48 -10.99
C GLU A 204 -8.98 0.76 -9.62
N THR A 205 -7.64 0.76 -9.53
CA THR A 205 -6.87 0.73 -8.28
C THR A 205 -7.01 2.00 -7.43
N GLY A 206 -7.10 3.18 -8.05
CA GLY A 206 -7.19 4.46 -7.32
C GLY A 206 -8.58 4.80 -6.80
N LEU A 207 -9.63 4.52 -7.58
CA LEU A 207 -11.01 4.93 -7.25
C LEU A 207 -11.78 3.90 -6.41
N ARG A 208 -11.41 2.61 -6.47
CA ARG A 208 -12.01 1.57 -5.60
C ARG A 208 -11.32 1.46 -4.24
N ALA A 209 -10.01 1.68 -4.16
CA ALA A 209 -9.26 1.58 -2.89
C ALA A 209 -9.74 2.59 -1.82
N VAL A 210 -10.39 3.69 -2.24
CA VAL A 210 -10.83 4.76 -1.33
C VAL A 210 -12.36 4.87 -1.24
N ARG A 211 -13.13 4.03 -1.97
CA ARG A 211 -14.58 3.90 -1.75
C ARG A 211 -14.88 3.11 -0.47
N THR A 212 -14.51 3.67 0.67
CA THR A 212 -14.81 3.13 2.01
C THR A 212 -16.28 3.28 2.40
N ASP A 213 -17.11 3.97 1.61
CA ASP A 213 -18.56 4.06 1.83
C ASP A 213 -19.33 2.76 1.53
N ALA A 214 -18.74 1.80 0.81
CA ALA A 214 -19.46 0.59 0.39
C ALA A 214 -19.44 -0.57 1.41
N ALA A 215 -18.62 -0.49 2.46
CA ALA A 215 -18.46 -1.59 3.42
C ALA A 215 -19.51 -1.62 4.55
N LEU A 216 -20.51 -0.73 4.55
CA LEU A 216 -21.51 -0.65 5.63
C LEU A 216 -22.92 -1.13 5.29
N HIS A 217 -23.17 -1.78 4.15
CA HIS A 217 -24.52 -2.26 3.79
C HIS A 217 -24.64 -3.75 3.46
N HIS A 218 -23.89 -4.63 4.11
CA HIS A 218 -24.22 -6.07 4.09
C HIS A 218 -24.04 -6.73 5.45
N GLU A 219 -25.04 -6.53 6.33
CA GLU A 219 -25.48 -7.52 7.32
C GLU A 219 -26.79 -7.05 8.00
N MET A 220 -27.84 -6.84 7.21
CA MET A 220 -29.23 -6.78 7.69
C MET A 220 -30.14 -7.30 6.58
N ALA A 221 -30.28 -8.62 6.49
CA ALA A 221 -31.43 -9.30 5.89
C ALA A 221 -31.59 -10.68 6.55
#